data_AF-Q9ANX5-F1
#
_entry.id   AF-Q9ANX5-F1
#
_cell.length_a   1.000
_cell.length_b   1.000
_cell.length_c   1.000
_cell.angle_alpha   90.00
_cell.angle_beta   90.00
_cell.angle_gamma   90.00
#
_symmetry.space_group_name_H-M   'P 1'
#
loop_
_entity.id
_entity.type
_entity.pdbx_description
1 polymer ?
#
loop_
_entity_poly.entity_id
_entity_poly.type
_entity_poly.pdbx_seq_one_letter_code
_entity_poly.pdbx_strand_id
1 'polypeptide(L)'
;MARGLLRNMKTQNRENTESETQAMHKQAALEAEPRFDPNLRFVSVTAINTQGFVQFEFSVGTPELCVELMLPVAAFEEFCLAQKVTRLDAFGEIVRH
;
A
#
# COMPACT_ATOMS: atom_id res chain seq x y z
N MET A 1 -51.59 -47.26 -20.09
CA MET A 1 -51.92 -45.85 -19.78
C MET A 1 -52.08 -45.72 -18.27
N ALA A 2 -51.16 -45.04 -17.59
CA ALA A 2 -51.30 -44.71 -16.18
C ALA A 2 -51.14 -43.20 -16.02
N ARG A 3 -52.20 -42.58 -15.49
CA ARG A 3 -52.38 -41.14 -15.30
C ARG A 3 -51.43 -40.63 -14.21
N GLY A 4 -50.83 -39.47 -14.46
CA GLY A 4 -50.17 -38.69 -13.43
C GLY A 4 -51.16 -37.99 -12.50
N LEU A 5 -50.74 -37.82 -11.24
CA LEU A 5 -51.00 -36.68 -10.36
C LEU A 5 -49.93 -36.77 -9.25
N LEU A 6 -48.89 -35.94 -9.32
CA LEU A 6 -48.71 -34.67 -8.60
C LEU A 6 -48.08 -34.81 -7.20
N ARG A 7 -46.88 -34.20 -7.12
CA ARG A 7 -46.35 -33.38 -6.03
C ARG A 7 -45.90 -34.10 -4.75
N ASN A 8 -44.64 -34.57 -4.79
CA ASN A 8 -43.82 -34.60 -3.58
C ASN A 8 -43.17 -33.23 -3.40
N MET A 9 -43.91 -32.39 -2.69
CA MET A 9 -43.50 -31.09 -2.17
C MET A 9 -43.04 -31.33 -0.73
N LYS A 10 -41.72 -31.37 -0.50
CA LYS A 10 -41.02 -30.89 0.72
C LYS A 10 -39.56 -31.34 0.71
N THR A 11 -38.68 -30.35 0.65
CA THR A 11 -37.31 -30.32 1.19
C THR A 11 -36.29 -31.30 0.59
N GLN A 12 -35.94 -31.03 -0.66
CA GLN A 12 -34.61 -31.33 -1.20
C GLN A 12 -33.72 -30.08 -0.97
N ASN A 13 -32.49 -30.27 -0.49
CA ASN A 13 -31.39 -29.30 -0.43
C ASN A 13 -31.65 -28.01 0.39
N ARG A 14 -31.37 -28.06 1.69
CA ARG A 14 -31.06 -26.87 2.51
C ARG A 14 -29.59 -26.86 2.99
N GLU A 15 -28.72 -27.61 2.33
CA GLU A 15 -27.29 -27.59 2.60
C GLU A 15 -26.59 -27.63 1.24
N ASN A 16 -25.63 -26.72 1.04
CA ASN A 16 -24.78 -26.55 -0.15
C ASN A 16 -25.17 -25.44 -1.13
N THR A 17 -25.39 -24.23 -0.61
CA THR A 17 -25.24 -22.98 -1.39
C THR A 17 -24.44 -21.92 -0.63
N GLU A 18 -23.48 -22.30 0.21
CA GLU A 18 -22.66 -21.35 0.99
C GLU A 18 -21.19 -21.82 1.15
N SER A 19 -20.69 -22.70 0.26
CA SER A 19 -19.31 -23.23 0.35
C SER A 19 -18.51 -23.21 -0.96
N GLU A 20 -18.95 -22.46 -1.98
CA GLU A 20 -18.17 -22.28 -3.22
C GLU A 20 -17.44 -20.93 -3.28
N THR A 21 -17.66 -20.03 -2.32
CA THR A 21 -16.91 -18.76 -2.21
C THR A 21 -15.73 -18.85 -1.22
N GLN A 22 -15.27 -20.04 -0.88
CA GLN A 22 -14.21 -20.26 0.12
C GLN A 22 -13.05 -21.16 -0.35
N ALA A 23 -12.92 -21.41 -1.66
CA ALA A 23 -11.80 -22.18 -2.22
C ALA A 23 -10.80 -21.33 -3.04
N MET A 24 -10.88 -20.00 -3.02
CA MET A 24 -9.97 -19.12 -3.79
C MET A 24 -9.30 -18.00 -2.96
N HIS A 25 -9.13 -18.20 -1.65
CA HIS A 25 -8.35 -17.28 -0.80
C HIS A 25 -7.09 -17.92 -0.18
N LYS A 26 -6.63 -19.07 -0.72
CA LYS A 26 -5.43 -19.74 -0.22
C LYS A 26 -4.13 -19.25 -0.86
N GLN A 27 -4.06 -18.01 -1.35
CA GLN A 27 -2.83 -17.44 -1.89
C GLN A 27 -2.71 -15.91 -1.69
N ALA A 28 -3.23 -15.36 -0.58
CA ALA A 28 -3.18 -13.91 -0.31
C ALA A 28 -2.02 -13.52 0.63
N ALA A 29 -0.79 -13.95 0.32
CA ALA A 29 0.40 -13.53 1.06
C ALA A 29 1.56 -13.06 0.17
N LEU A 30 1.34 -12.90 -1.14
CA LEU A 30 2.33 -12.35 -2.07
C LEU A 30 1.86 -11.11 -2.87
N GLU A 31 0.61 -10.68 -2.72
CA GLU A 31 0.04 -9.55 -3.47
C GLU A 31 -0.69 -8.58 -2.53
N ALA A 32 -0.02 -8.11 -1.48
CA ALA A 32 -0.45 -6.89 -0.83
C ALA A 32 0.03 -5.72 -1.69
N GLU A 33 -0.77 -5.35 -2.70
CA GLU A 33 -0.60 -4.06 -3.39
C GLU A 33 -0.38 -2.99 -2.32
N PRO A 34 0.72 -2.21 -2.37
CA PRO A 34 1.02 -1.25 -1.32
C PRO A 34 -0.13 -0.26 -1.25
N ARG A 35 -0.94 -0.40 -0.20
CA ARG A 35 -2.12 0.44 -0.01
C ARG A 35 -1.61 1.82 0.37
N PHE A 36 -1.89 2.81 -0.48
CA PHE A 36 -1.58 4.21 -0.21
C PHE A 36 -2.06 4.61 1.20
N ASP A 37 -1.13 5.06 2.05
CA ASP A 37 -1.42 5.56 3.41
C ASP A 37 -0.94 7.01 3.56
N PRO A 38 -1.83 8.02 3.51
CA PRO A 38 -1.44 9.43 3.52
C PRO A 38 -0.71 9.89 4.81
N ASN A 39 -0.61 9.05 5.84
CA ASN A 39 0.13 9.36 7.07
C ASN A 39 1.63 9.04 6.96
N LEU A 40 2.02 8.21 5.99
CA LEU A 40 3.42 7.91 5.72
C LEU A 40 4.06 9.06 4.95
N ARG A 41 5.27 9.41 5.36
CA ARG A 41 6.06 10.49 4.77
C ARG A 41 7.47 9.99 4.53
N PHE A 42 7.99 10.24 3.35
CA PHE A 42 9.29 9.74 2.91
C PHE A 42 10.16 10.88 2.41
N VAL A 43 11.47 10.73 2.60
CA VAL A 43 12.48 11.63 2.04
C VAL A 43 13.59 10.81 1.41
N SER A 44 13.95 11.13 0.17
CA SER A 44 15.16 10.63 -0.49
C SER A 44 16.06 11.80 -0.86
N VAL A 45 17.32 11.78 -0.40
CA VAL A 45 18.29 12.82 -0.75
C VAL A 45 18.92 12.49 -2.10
N THR A 46 18.77 13.39 -3.06
CA THR A 46 19.26 13.19 -4.43
C THR A 46 20.65 13.79 -4.61
N ALA A 47 20.94 14.93 -3.99
CA ALA A 47 22.25 15.57 -4.04
C ALA A 47 22.48 16.56 -2.89
N ILE A 48 23.74 16.91 -2.67
CA ILE A 48 24.14 18.11 -1.93
C ILE A 48 24.99 18.94 -2.88
N ASN A 49 24.55 20.17 -3.16
CA ASN A 49 25.25 21.03 -4.11
C ASN A 49 26.45 21.77 -3.47
N THR A 50 27.28 22.40 -4.29
CA THR A 50 28.48 23.14 -3.84
C THR A 50 28.17 24.39 -3.00
N GLN A 51 26.91 24.83 -2.99
CA GLN A 51 26.42 25.96 -2.20
C GLN A 51 25.89 25.52 -0.82
N GLY A 52 25.94 24.22 -0.50
CA GLY A 52 25.51 23.69 0.79
C GLY A 52 24.00 23.49 0.92
N PHE A 53 23.28 23.35 -0.19
CA PHE A 53 21.87 22.98 -0.19
C PHE A 53 21.70 21.48 -0.43
N VAL A 54 20.77 20.88 0.30
CA VAL A 54 20.29 19.51 0.12
C VAL A 54 19.15 19.52 -0.88
N GLN A 55 19.31 18.79 -1.98
CA GLN A 55 18.24 18.47 -2.92
C GLN A 55 17.65 17.12 -2.51
N PHE A 56 16.32 17.06 -2.41
CA PHE A 56 15.63 15.86 -1.96
C PHE A 56 14.23 15.79 -2.52
N GLU A 57 13.74 14.56 -2.63
CA GLU A 57 12.35 14.25 -2.94
C GLU A 57 11.58 14.02 -1.65
N PHE A 58 10.39 14.60 -1.54
CA PHE A 58 9.47 14.38 -0.43
C PHE A 58 8.18 13.73 -0.94
N SER A 59 7.84 12.57 -0.39
CA SER A 59 6.65 11.81 -0.80
C SER A 59 5.68 11.61 0.35
N VAL A 60 4.39 11.61 0.03
CA VAL A 60 3.31 11.34 0.99
C VAL A 60 2.55 10.11 0.55
N GLY A 61 2.42 9.17 1.48
CA GLY A 61 1.72 7.91 1.36
C GLY A 61 2.34 6.84 0.47
N THR A 62 3.04 7.22 -0.58
CA THR A 62 3.82 6.29 -1.40
C THR A 62 5.08 6.98 -1.92
N PRO A 63 6.24 6.30 -2.00
CA PRO A 63 7.48 6.91 -2.50
C PRO A 63 7.36 7.48 -3.93
N GLU A 64 6.53 6.88 -4.78
CA GLU A 64 6.38 7.19 -6.21
C GLU A 64 5.67 8.53 -6.48
N LEU A 65 4.93 9.09 -5.50
CA LEU A 65 4.30 10.40 -5.62
C LEU A 65 5.06 11.42 -4.75
N CYS A 66 6.09 11.99 -5.36
CA CYS A 66 6.99 12.92 -4.69
C CYS A 66 6.91 14.35 -5.26
N VAL A 67 7.41 15.29 -4.47
CA VAL A 67 7.79 16.64 -4.93
C VAL A 67 9.28 16.86 -4.67
N GLU A 68 9.96 17.51 -5.60
CA GLU A 68 11.37 17.86 -5.46
C GLU A 68 11.51 19.18 -4.70
N LEU A 69 12.39 19.21 -3.70
CA LEU A 69 12.64 20.35 -2.83
C LEU A 69 14.14 20.56 -2.65
N MET A 70 14.53 21.80 -2.34
CA MET A 70 15.92 22.16 -2.03
C MET A 70 15.97 23.10 -0.84
N LEU A 71 16.72 22.73 0.20
CA LEU A 71 16.84 23.49 1.46
C LEU A 71 18.29 23.53 1.94
N PRO A 72 18.70 24.56 2.72
CA PRO A 72 19.94 24.50 3.50
C PRO A 72 19.91 23.31 4.47
N VAL A 73 21.08 22.74 4.78
CA VAL A 73 21.21 21.54 5.63
C VAL A 73 20.42 21.65 6.95
N ALA A 74 20.56 22.76 7.68
CA ALA A 74 19.86 22.94 8.96
C ALA A 74 18.33 22.90 8.81
N ALA A 75 17.79 23.56 7.78
CA ALA A 75 16.35 23.59 7.51
C ALA A 75 15.83 22.23 7.02
N PHE A 76 16.65 21.48 6.28
CA PHE A 76 16.32 20.11 5.88
C PHE A 76 16.19 19.16 7.08
N GLU A 77 17.10 19.24 8.05
CA GLU A 77 17.02 18.44 9.27
C GLU A 77 15.78 18.80 10.12
N GLU A 78 15.49 20.09 10.29
CA GLU A 78 14.26 20.56 10.95
C GLU A 78 13.00 20.08 10.22
N PHE A 79 12.99 20.12 8.88
CA PHE A 79 11.91 19.61 8.06
C PHE A 79 11.68 18.11 8.30
N CYS A 80 12.75 17.31 8.32
CA CYS A 80 12.65 15.86 8.57
C CYS A 80 12.02 15.56 9.93
N LEU A 81 12.41 16.30 10.97
CA LEU A 81 11.86 16.17 12.33
C LEU A 81 10.38 16.58 12.38
N ALA A 82 10.03 17.72 11.79
CA ALA A 82 8.66 18.24 11.79
C ALA A 82 7.69 17.30 11.05
N GLN A 83 8.14 16.73 9.92
CA GLN A 83 7.34 15.84 9.09
C GLN A 83 7.39 14.37 9.54
N LYS A 84 8.25 14.00 10.48
CA LYS A 84 8.40 12.61 10.98
C LYS A 84 8.62 11.62 9.82
N VAL A 85 9.56 11.96 8.94
CA VAL A 85 9.78 11.23 7.68
C VAL A 85 10.57 9.94 7.90
N THR A 86 10.34 8.96 7.04
CA THR A 86 11.22 7.80 6.85
C THR A 86 12.21 8.12 5.74
N ARG A 87 13.51 7.90 5.98
CA ARG A 87 14.55 8.15 4.98
C ARG A 87 14.67 6.96 4.02
N LEU A 88 14.71 7.29 2.73
CA LEU A 88 14.95 6.37 1.64
C LEU A 88 16.33 6.64 1.04
N ASP A 89 16.91 5.63 0.40
CA ASP A 89 18.06 5.81 -0.47
C ASP A 89 17.63 6.33 -1.85
N ALA A 90 18.60 6.50 -2.74
CA ALA A 90 18.36 6.98 -4.11
C ALA A 90 17.53 6.00 -4.97
N PHE A 91 17.29 4.77 -4.50
CA PHE A 91 16.47 3.76 -5.16
C PHE A 91 15.09 3.62 -4.53
N GLY A 92 14.77 4.42 -3.50
CA GLY A 92 13.49 4.36 -2.81
C GLY A 92 13.42 3.32 -1.69
N GLU A 93 14.55 2.71 -1.31
CA GLU A 93 14.61 1.70 -0.25
C GLU A 93 14.87 2.34 1.11
N ILE A 94 14.27 1.79 2.17
CA ILE A 94 14.46 2.34 3.53
C ILE A 94 15.91 2.16 3.98
N VAL A 95 16.57 3.27 4.31
CA VAL A 95 17.91 3.26 4.90
C VAL A 95 17.80 2.87 6.38
N ARG A 96 18.28 1.67 6.72
CA ARG A 96 18.49 1.28 8.12
C ARG A 96 19.88 1.75 8.54
N HIS A 97 19.92 2.74 9.44
CA HIS A 97 21.13 3.16 10.15
C HIS A 97 21.49 2.21 11.28
#